data_AF-A0A183KND5-F1
#
_entry.id   AF-A0A183KND5-F1
#
_cell.length_a   1.000
_cell.length_b   1.000
_cell.length_c   1.000
_cell.angle_alpha   90.00
_cell.angle_beta   90.00
_cell.angle_gamma   90.00
#
_symmetry.space_group_name_H-M   'P 1'
#
loop_
_entity.id
_entity.type
_entity.pdbx_description
1 polymer ?
#
loop_
_entity_poly.entity_id
_entity_poly.type
_entity_poly.pdbx_seq_one_letter_code
_entity_poly.pdbx_strand_id
1 'polypeptide(L)'
;MSLTRNAALDLPILAFTSASDPPCSSMMLPRLLELVFDYNGPTIVFLKAKEFLFCLLSDQGLKESLKTFGKEYSFLYQIQPKFIRLVSGKLGTDSGIFYANFTSKTSKRGLFVGHQPLISPVIEINEDFTELKYNSGLPIRLNAIEVWAAGSSDHMSKLEDQKKWESDQVSYFNRAC
;
A
#
# COMPACT_ATOMS: atom_id res chain seq x y z
N MET A 1 18.46 -33.09 9.91
CA MET A 1 17.89 -32.24 8.84
C MET A 1 16.43 -32.00 9.18
N SER A 2 16.13 -30.86 9.81
CA SER A 2 14.76 -30.48 10.15
C SER A 2 14.10 -29.88 8.92
N LEU A 3 13.03 -30.50 8.44
CA LEU A 3 12.11 -29.87 7.48
C LEU A 3 11.51 -28.66 8.18
N THR A 4 12.03 -27.49 7.87
CA THR A 4 11.46 -26.20 8.24
C THR A 4 9.98 -26.21 7.91
N ARG A 5 9.14 -25.91 8.91
CA ARG A 5 7.70 -25.69 8.75
C ARG A 5 7.48 -24.82 7.52
N ASN A 6 6.65 -25.31 6.59
CA ASN A 6 6.28 -24.59 5.38
C ASN A 6 5.83 -23.18 5.75
N ALA A 7 6.57 -22.16 5.31
CA ALA A 7 6.14 -20.75 5.28
C ALA A 7 5.02 -20.51 4.24
N ALA A 8 4.31 -21.56 3.85
CA ALA A 8 3.26 -21.58 2.87
C ALA A 8 1.96 -21.89 3.61
N LEU A 9 1.13 -20.87 3.84
CA LEU A 9 -0.35 -20.89 3.83
C LEU A 9 -1.03 -19.69 4.52
N ASP A 10 -0.31 -18.69 5.02
CA ASP A 10 -0.98 -17.47 5.48
C ASP A 10 -1.42 -16.66 4.25
N LEU A 11 -2.71 -16.74 3.92
CA LEU A 11 -3.33 -15.98 2.83
C LEU A 11 -3.17 -14.48 3.11
N PRO A 12 -2.94 -13.65 2.08
CA PRO A 12 -2.91 -12.20 2.27
C PRO A 12 -4.19 -11.70 2.93
N ILE A 13 -4.07 -10.88 3.96
CA ILE A 13 -5.20 -10.25 4.65
C ILE A 13 -5.45 -8.89 4.01
N LEU A 14 -6.70 -8.60 3.67
CA LEU A 14 -7.12 -7.25 3.27
C LEU A 14 -6.97 -6.32 4.49
N ALA A 15 -5.84 -5.60 4.54
CA ALA A 15 -5.50 -4.70 5.62
C ALA A 15 -6.32 -3.41 5.53
N PHE A 16 -6.51 -2.88 4.32
CA PHE A 16 -7.24 -1.64 4.10
C PHE A 16 -7.99 -1.64 2.77
N THR A 17 -9.19 -1.06 2.75
CA THR A 17 -9.90 -0.71 1.52
C THR A 17 -10.61 0.62 1.69
N SER A 18 -10.53 1.49 0.69
CA SER A 18 -11.31 2.72 0.64
C SER A 18 -12.68 2.56 -0.02
N ALA A 19 -13.02 1.35 -0.51
CA ALA A 19 -14.25 1.09 -1.26
C ALA A 19 -15.49 0.90 -0.37
N SER A 20 -15.41 1.18 0.94
CA SER A 20 -16.57 1.08 1.83
C SER A 20 -17.54 2.24 1.59
N ASP A 21 -18.80 1.93 1.29
CA ASP A 21 -19.90 2.89 1.19
C ASP A 21 -20.53 3.21 2.56
N PRO A 22 -20.79 4.50 2.89
CA PRO A 22 -20.30 5.68 2.20
C PRO A 22 -18.82 5.95 2.57
N PRO A 23 -18.01 6.43 1.62
CA PRO A 23 -16.63 6.77 1.88
C PRO A 23 -16.58 8.04 2.76
N CYS A 24 -16.37 7.88 4.06
CA CYS A 24 -15.98 8.99 4.93
C CYS A 24 -14.54 9.38 4.58
N SER A 25 -14.38 10.28 3.62
CA SER A 25 -13.09 10.83 3.16
C SER A 25 -12.22 11.37 4.31
N SER A 26 -12.82 11.83 5.41
CA SER A 26 -12.10 12.34 6.59
C SER A 26 -11.45 11.25 7.46
N MET A 27 -11.88 9.98 7.36
CA MET A 27 -11.37 8.88 8.20
C MET A 27 -10.39 7.96 7.48
N MET A 28 -10.18 8.17 6.17
CA MET A 28 -9.39 7.27 5.34
C MET A 28 -7.88 7.38 5.62
N LEU A 29 -7.35 8.60 5.71
CA LEU A 29 -5.91 8.82 5.84
C LEU A 29 -5.33 8.32 7.18
N PRO A 30 -5.92 8.65 8.35
CA PRO A 30 -5.39 8.14 9.62
C PRO A 30 -5.41 6.62 9.69
N ARG A 31 -6.47 5.98 9.20
CA ARG A 31 -6.60 4.52 9.16
C ARG A 31 -5.63 3.85 8.19
N LEU A 32 -5.41 4.46 7.03
CA LEU A 32 -4.42 3.96 6.08
C LEU A 32 -3.02 4.01 6.70
N LEU A 33 -2.65 5.11 7.34
CA LEU A 33 -1.36 5.24 8.02
C LEU A 33 -1.23 4.21 9.15
N GLU A 34 -2.21 4.10 10.04
CA GLU A 34 -2.16 3.16 11.16
C GLU A 34 -2.10 1.69 10.73
N LEU A 35 -2.91 1.27 9.76
CA LEU A 35 -3.00 -0.16 9.38
C LEU A 35 -1.92 -0.59 8.39
N VAL A 36 -1.41 0.34 7.58
CA VAL A 36 -0.51 0.00 6.46
C VAL A 36 0.90 0.52 6.68
N PHE A 37 1.07 1.71 7.27
CA PHE A 37 2.39 2.32 7.44
C PHE A 37 3.14 1.86 8.71
N ASP A 38 2.43 1.26 9.67
CA ASP A 38 3.03 0.61 10.85
C ASP A 38 3.24 -0.91 10.65
N TYR A 39 2.73 -1.47 9.56
CA TYR A 39 2.96 -2.87 9.19
C TYR A 39 4.35 -3.03 8.60
N ASN A 40 5.12 -4.04 9.04
CA ASN A 40 6.52 -4.20 8.63
C ASN A 40 6.77 -5.32 7.59
N GLY A 41 5.73 -6.07 7.21
CA GLY A 41 5.84 -7.15 6.23
C GLY A 41 5.56 -6.72 4.78
N PRO A 42 5.72 -7.62 3.80
CA PRO A 42 5.36 -7.37 2.40
C PRO A 42 3.92 -6.90 2.18
N THR A 43 3.72 -5.98 1.23
CA THR A 43 2.38 -5.45 0.90
C THR A 43 2.08 -5.48 -0.60
N ILE A 44 0.82 -5.73 -0.92
CA ILE A 44 0.25 -5.63 -2.26
C ILE A 44 -0.77 -4.50 -2.25
N VAL A 45 -0.55 -3.46 -3.05
CA VAL A 45 -1.41 -2.27 -3.10
C VAL A 45 -2.05 -2.17 -4.47
N PHE A 46 -3.37 -2.16 -4.54
CA PHE A 46 -4.10 -1.84 -5.75
C PHE A 46 -4.53 -0.37 -5.73
N LEU A 47 -4.35 0.30 -6.86
CA LEU A 47 -4.74 1.69 -7.06
C LEU A 47 -5.65 1.78 -8.29
N LYS A 48 -6.89 2.19 -8.07
CA LYS A 48 -7.87 2.41 -9.14
C LYS A 48 -8.02 3.91 -9.41
N ALA A 49 -7.76 4.33 -10.64
CA ALA A 49 -7.96 5.72 -11.08
C ALA A 49 -8.51 5.73 -12.51
N LYS A 50 -9.78 6.10 -12.67
CA LYS A 50 -10.55 5.98 -13.93
C LYS A 50 -10.40 4.57 -14.55
N GLU A 51 -9.99 4.47 -15.82
CA GLU A 51 -9.74 3.20 -16.50
C GLU A 51 -8.46 2.48 -16.03
N PHE A 52 -7.54 3.17 -15.35
CA PHE A 52 -6.29 2.57 -14.90
C PHE A 52 -6.48 1.75 -13.63
N LEU A 53 -5.76 0.63 -13.57
CA LEU A 53 -5.58 -0.17 -12.37
C LEU A 53 -4.10 -0.47 -12.26
N PHE A 54 -3.48 0.00 -11.17
CA PHE A 54 -2.07 -0.29 -10.86
C PHE A 54 -1.98 -1.25 -9.69
N CYS A 55 -0.88 -2.00 -9.64
CA CYS A 55 -0.53 -2.87 -8.53
C CYS A 55 0.91 -2.59 -8.11
N LEU A 56 1.08 -2.16 -6.86
CA LEU A 56 2.38 -2.02 -6.19
C LEU A 56 2.62 -3.29 -5.40
N LEU A 57 3.79 -3.89 -5.60
CA LEU A 57 4.32 -4.95 -4.76
C LEU A 57 5.47 -4.34 -3.98
N SER A 58 5.39 -4.37 -2.65
CA SER A 58 6.47 -3.94 -1.77
C SER A 58 6.97 -5.13 -0.97
N ASP A 59 8.29 -5.26 -0.92
CA ASP A 59 8.99 -6.31 -0.17
C ASP A 59 8.99 -6.10 1.35
N GLN A 60 8.48 -4.95 1.77
CA GLN A 60 8.35 -4.52 3.15
C GLN A 60 7.08 -3.67 3.31
N GLY A 61 6.80 -3.27 4.54
CA GLY A 61 5.74 -2.31 4.83
C GLY A 61 5.85 -1.04 4.03
N LEU A 62 4.73 -0.42 3.68
CA LEU A 62 4.82 1.01 3.35
C LEU A 62 5.28 1.75 4.61
N LYS A 63 6.06 2.80 4.45
CA LYS A 63 6.56 3.56 5.60
C LYS A 63 6.81 5.01 5.23
N GLU A 64 6.60 5.89 6.20
CA GLU A 64 7.01 7.28 6.11
C GLU A 64 8.54 7.32 6.11
N SER A 65 9.14 7.83 5.05
CA SER A 65 10.59 7.94 4.96
C SER A 65 11.05 9.00 3.97
N LEU A 66 11.99 9.82 4.42
CA LEU A 66 12.71 10.73 3.53
C LEU A 66 13.71 10.00 2.62
N LYS A 67 13.95 8.70 2.85
CA LYS A 67 14.78 7.84 1.99
C LYS A 67 13.88 6.90 1.19
N THR A 68 14.32 6.57 -0.02
CA THR A 68 13.60 5.59 -0.85
C THR A 68 13.70 4.19 -0.28
N PHE A 69 12.66 3.37 -0.48
CA PHE A 69 12.59 1.97 -0.05
C PHE A 69 11.93 1.09 -1.13
N GLY A 70 11.80 -0.22 -0.87
CA GLY A 70 11.38 -1.21 -1.87
C GLY A 70 12.49 -1.56 -2.85
N LYS A 71 13.09 -2.75 -2.69
CA LYS A 71 14.29 -3.20 -3.43
C LYS A 71 13.93 -4.36 -4.36
N GLU A 72 14.73 -5.43 -4.34
CA GLU A 72 14.71 -6.52 -5.34
C GLU A 72 13.32 -7.12 -5.59
N TYR A 73 12.51 -7.28 -4.55
CA TYR A 73 11.18 -7.90 -4.64
C TYR A 73 10.04 -6.86 -4.70
N SER A 74 10.36 -5.62 -5.05
CA SER A 74 9.39 -4.55 -5.21
C SER A 74 9.14 -4.20 -6.67
N PHE A 75 7.87 -4.03 -7.03
CA PHE A 75 7.45 -3.81 -8.42
C PHE A 75 6.28 -2.84 -8.52
N LEU A 76 6.17 -2.15 -9.66
CA LEU A 76 4.95 -1.47 -10.08
C LEU A 76 4.48 -2.10 -11.39
N TYR A 77 3.25 -2.59 -11.38
CA TYR A 77 2.53 -3.04 -12.57
C TYR A 77 1.39 -2.08 -12.90
N GLN A 78 1.19 -1.86 -14.18
CA GLN A 78 -0.12 -1.48 -14.70
C GLN A 78 -0.85 -2.78 -15.04
N ILE A 79 -2.04 -2.98 -14.50
CA ILE A 79 -2.92 -4.11 -14.81
C ILE A 79 -3.89 -3.70 -15.92
N GLN A 80 -4.50 -2.52 -15.82
CA GLN A 80 -5.39 -1.94 -16.83
C GLN A 80 -4.86 -0.58 -17.29
N PRO A 81 -5.02 -0.22 -18.58
CA PRO A 81 -5.71 -1.00 -19.63
C PRO A 81 -4.87 -2.12 -20.24
N LYS A 82 -3.54 -2.08 -20.05
CA LYS A 82 -2.61 -3.10 -20.54
C LYS A 82 -1.78 -3.64 -19.39
N PHE A 83 -1.68 -4.97 -19.29
CA PHE A 83 -0.82 -5.61 -18.32
C PHE A 83 0.66 -5.39 -18.69
N ILE A 84 1.37 -4.59 -17.91
CA ILE A 84 2.79 -4.30 -18.11
C ILE A 84 3.48 -3.98 -16.77
N ARG A 85 4.70 -4.47 -16.59
CA ARG A 85 5.58 -4.03 -15.50
C ARG A 85 6.21 -2.69 -15.87
N LEU A 86 5.93 -1.67 -15.07
CA LEU A 86 6.45 -0.31 -15.29
C LEU A 86 7.78 -0.10 -14.55
N VAL A 87 7.92 -0.65 -13.35
CA VAL A 87 9.09 -0.46 -12.48
C VAL A 87 9.45 -1.76 -11.79
N SER A 88 10.75 -2.00 -11.63
CA SER A 88 11.30 -3.06 -10.79
C SER A 88 12.41 -2.49 -9.92
N GLY A 89 12.40 -2.82 -8.63
CA GLY A 89 13.55 -2.54 -7.79
C GLY A 89 14.75 -3.39 -8.18
N LYS A 90 15.94 -2.95 -7.78
CA LYS A 90 17.21 -3.59 -8.13
C LYS A 90 17.92 -4.07 -6.88
N LEU A 91 18.47 -5.28 -6.96
CA LEU A 91 19.36 -5.78 -5.93
C LEU A 91 20.68 -5.01 -5.94
N GLY A 92 21.26 -4.79 -4.76
CA GLY A 92 22.57 -4.16 -4.62
C GLY A 92 22.59 -2.64 -4.82
N THR A 93 21.43 -1.99 -4.96
CA THR A 93 21.33 -0.53 -5.00
C THR A 93 20.78 0.04 -3.70
N ASP A 94 21.26 1.23 -3.34
CA ASP A 94 20.72 1.98 -2.20
C ASP A 94 19.43 2.74 -2.56
N SER A 95 19.15 2.92 -3.86
CA SER A 95 17.91 3.51 -4.33
C SER A 95 16.80 2.47 -4.35
N GLY A 96 15.71 2.76 -3.64
CA GLY A 96 14.45 2.03 -3.71
C GLY A 96 13.49 2.64 -4.72
N ILE A 97 12.38 1.94 -4.97
CA ILE A 97 11.37 2.37 -5.95
C ILE A 97 10.17 3.12 -5.36
N PHE A 98 10.08 3.18 -4.03
CA PHE A 98 9.05 3.91 -3.30
C PHE A 98 9.67 5.06 -2.51
N TYR A 99 8.93 6.15 -2.37
CA TYR A 99 9.18 7.23 -1.44
C TYR A 99 7.84 7.70 -0.88
N ALA A 100 7.74 7.89 0.43
CA ALA A 100 6.52 8.37 1.05
C ALA A 100 6.85 9.39 2.13
N ASN A 101 6.20 10.55 2.05
CA ASN A 101 6.33 11.62 3.03
C ASN A 101 4.98 12.32 3.17
N PHE A 102 4.39 12.32 4.34
CA PHE A 102 3.12 12.99 4.66
C PHE A 102 3.31 14.08 5.72
N THR A 103 4.41 14.04 6.46
CA THR A 103 4.64 14.90 7.63
C THR A 103 5.59 16.06 7.36
N SER A 104 6.69 15.81 6.64
CA SER A 104 7.74 16.82 6.47
C SER A 104 7.35 17.87 5.42
N LYS A 105 7.36 19.14 5.83
CA LYS A 105 7.05 20.30 4.97
C LYS A 105 8.21 20.73 4.08
N THR A 106 9.43 20.25 4.32
CA THR A 106 10.63 20.64 3.57
C THR A 106 10.89 19.79 2.33
N SER A 107 10.03 18.80 2.07
CA SER A 107 10.13 17.86 0.97
C SER A 107 8.78 17.66 0.30
N LYS A 108 8.76 17.06 -0.90
CA LYS A 108 7.50 16.71 -1.58
C LYS A 108 6.66 15.80 -0.68
N ARG A 109 5.36 16.06 -0.59
CA ARG A 109 4.43 15.25 0.19
C ARG A 109 3.57 14.36 -0.70
N GLY A 110 3.31 13.13 -0.27
CA GLY A 110 2.64 12.09 -1.02
C GLY A 110 3.42 10.77 -1.07
N LEU A 111 2.85 9.81 -1.80
CA LEU A 111 3.48 8.53 -2.15
C LEU A 111 3.94 8.57 -3.61
N PHE A 112 5.23 8.34 -3.82
CA PHE A 112 5.89 8.42 -5.12
C PHE A 112 6.49 7.07 -5.47
N VAL A 113 6.28 6.62 -6.70
CA VAL A 113 6.75 5.32 -7.19
C VAL A 113 7.46 5.47 -8.53
N GLY A 114 8.66 4.92 -8.68
CA GLY A 114 9.46 5.03 -9.89
C GLY A 114 10.85 4.45 -9.72
N HIS A 115 11.64 4.33 -10.79
CA HIS A 115 13.07 4.03 -10.65
C HIS A 115 13.83 5.16 -9.95
N GLN A 116 13.35 6.40 -10.09
CA GLN A 116 13.84 7.59 -9.39
C GLN A 116 12.64 8.40 -8.83
N PRO A 117 11.98 7.94 -7.74
CA PRO A 117 10.70 8.47 -7.28
C PRO A 117 10.67 9.98 -7.02
N LEU A 118 11.80 10.56 -6.59
CA LEU A 118 11.90 11.98 -6.25
C LEU A 118 12.08 12.89 -7.48
N ILE A 119 12.65 12.36 -8.56
CA ILE A 119 13.04 13.11 -9.76
C ILE A 119 12.01 12.91 -10.87
N SER A 120 11.70 11.66 -11.19
CA SER A 120 10.84 11.23 -12.30
C SER A 120 9.93 10.07 -11.86
N PRO A 121 8.97 10.32 -10.96
CA PRO A 121 8.02 9.30 -10.55
C PRO A 121 7.17 8.84 -11.74
N VAL A 122 6.94 7.53 -11.81
CA VAL A 122 5.95 6.93 -12.70
C VAL A 122 4.53 7.13 -12.13
N ILE A 123 4.38 6.99 -10.81
CA ILE A 123 3.15 7.27 -10.08
C ILE A 123 3.44 8.27 -8.97
N GLU A 124 2.60 9.29 -8.86
CA GLU A 124 2.58 10.25 -7.74
C GLU A 124 1.17 10.30 -7.19
N ILE A 125 1.01 9.99 -5.90
CA ILE A 125 -0.24 10.12 -5.16
C ILE A 125 -0.05 11.26 -4.17
N ASN A 126 -1.00 12.20 -4.14
CA ASN A 126 -0.93 13.31 -3.20
C ASN A 126 -1.12 12.86 -1.74
N GLU A 127 -0.80 13.74 -0.80
CA GLU A 127 -0.84 13.45 0.64
C GLU A 127 -2.22 13.05 1.18
N ASP A 128 -3.29 13.51 0.52
CA ASP A 128 -4.67 13.22 0.89
C ASP A 128 -5.20 11.92 0.27
N PHE A 129 -4.40 11.23 -0.57
CA PHE A 129 -4.81 10.04 -1.32
C PHE A 129 -6.09 10.25 -2.15
N THR A 130 -6.25 11.46 -2.72
CA THR A 130 -7.40 11.83 -3.55
C THR A 130 -7.06 11.87 -5.03
N GLU A 131 -5.80 12.06 -5.36
CA GLU A 131 -5.31 12.25 -6.73
C GLU A 131 -4.07 11.40 -7.01
N LEU A 132 -4.02 10.86 -8.22
CA LEU A 132 -2.91 10.11 -8.78
C LEU A 132 -2.49 10.75 -10.10
N LYS A 133 -1.19 11.00 -10.28
CA LYS A 133 -0.57 11.34 -11.58
C LYS A 133 0.18 10.13 -12.10
N TYR A 134 0.02 9.85 -13.39
CA TYR A 134 0.77 8.82 -14.10
C TYR A 134 1.70 9.47 -15.14
N ASN A 135 2.99 9.13 -15.11
CA ASN A 135 4.05 9.67 -15.99
C ASN A 135 4.05 11.21 -16.07
N SER A 136 3.96 11.89 -14.92
CA SER A 136 3.87 13.36 -14.84
C SER A 136 2.71 13.99 -15.62
N GLY A 137 1.69 13.21 -15.97
CA GLY A 137 0.47 13.68 -16.61
C GLY A 137 -0.43 14.49 -15.68
N LEU A 138 -1.63 14.81 -16.17
CA LEU A 138 -2.64 15.52 -15.38
C LEU A 138 -3.09 14.68 -14.17
N PRO A 139 -3.42 15.32 -13.03
CA PRO A 139 -4.01 14.64 -11.88
C PRO A 139 -5.31 13.90 -12.27
N ILE A 140 -5.42 12.66 -11.82
CA ILE A 140 -6.58 11.80 -11.98
C ILE A 140 -7.11 11.49 -10.59
N ARG A 141 -8.43 11.60 -10.39
CA ARG A 141 -9.04 11.19 -9.13
C ARG A 141 -8.70 9.73 -8.81
N LEU A 142 -8.13 9.49 -7.63
CA LEU A 142 -7.97 8.15 -7.09
C LEU A 142 -9.34 7.66 -6.62
N ASN A 143 -9.88 6.64 -7.28
CA ASN A 143 -11.20 6.09 -7.00
C ASN A 143 -11.18 5.11 -5.84
N ALA A 144 -10.14 4.26 -5.79
CA ALA A 144 -9.98 3.30 -4.73
C ALA A 144 -8.51 2.96 -4.48
N ILE A 145 -8.21 2.68 -3.22
CA ILE A 145 -6.98 2.02 -2.79
C ILE A 145 -7.37 0.78 -1.97
N GLU A 146 -6.72 -0.33 -2.29
CA GLU A 146 -6.82 -1.56 -1.50
C GLU A 146 -5.42 -2.02 -1.16
N VAL A 147 -5.20 -2.37 0.10
CA VAL A 147 -3.92 -2.85 0.60
C VAL A 147 -4.11 -4.21 1.22
N TRP A 148 -3.33 -5.16 0.72
CA TRP A 148 -3.25 -6.52 1.21
C TRP A 148 -1.89 -6.71 1.87
N ALA A 149 -1.91 -7.13 3.13
CA ALA A 149 -0.71 -7.48 3.88
C ALA A 149 -0.43 -8.97 3.72
N ALA A 150 0.83 -9.32 3.50
CA ALA A 150 1.30 -10.70 3.39
C ALA A 150 2.61 -10.86 4.14
N GLY A 151 2.79 -11.97 4.86
CA GLY A 151 4.02 -12.17 5.64
C GLY A 151 3.90 -13.34 6.60
N SER A 152 4.90 -13.52 7.46
CA SER A 152 4.84 -14.50 8.54
C SER A 152 3.78 -14.13 9.58
N SER A 153 3.34 -15.13 10.35
CA SER A 153 2.44 -14.97 11.50
C SER A 153 2.85 -13.83 12.45
N ASP A 154 4.14 -13.62 12.66
CA ASP A 154 4.65 -12.55 13.53
C ASP A 154 4.28 -11.15 13.00
N HIS A 155 4.36 -10.95 11.67
CA HIS A 155 3.94 -9.71 11.04
C HIS A 155 2.41 -9.56 11.04
N MET A 156 1.67 -10.66 10.88
CA MET A 156 0.22 -10.65 10.69
C MET A 156 -0.58 -10.56 11.99
N SER A 157 -0.03 -10.97 13.14
CA SER A 157 -0.72 -11.04 14.43
C SER A 157 -1.52 -9.80 14.81
N LYS A 158 -0.93 -8.60 14.69
CA LYS A 158 -1.62 -7.33 14.99
C LYS A 158 -2.81 -7.06 14.08
N LEU A 159 -2.69 -7.38 12.79
CA LEU A 159 -3.77 -7.20 11.81
C LEU A 159 -4.90 -8.20 12.07
N GLU A 160 -4.56 -9.43 12.46
CA GLU A 160 -5.52 -10.47 12.84
C GLU A 160 -6.31 -10.08 14.09
N ASP A 161 -5.61 -9.62 15.14
CA ASP A 161 -6.24 -9.15 16.39
C ASP A 161 -7.19 -7.98 16.12
N GLN A 162 -6.76 -7.02 15.29
CA GLN A 162 -7.58 -5.89 14.89
C GLN A 162 -8.83 -6.35 14.11
N LYS A 163 -8.68 -7.27 13.14
CA LYS A 163 -9.81 -7.80 12.34
C LYS A 163 -10.80 -8.57 13.20
N LYS A 164 -10.30 -9.35 14.15
CA LYS A 164 -11.12 -10.06 15.12
C LYS A 164 -11.92 -9.08 15.98
N TRP A 165 -11.27 -8.03 16.48
CA TRP A 165 -11.95 -6.98 17.25
C TRP A 165 -13.04 -6.28 16.43
N GLU A 166 -12.77 -5.93 15.16
CA GLU A 166 -13.76 -5.34 14.25
C GLU A 166 -14.98 -6.24 14.07
N SER A 167 -14.76 -7.55 13.85
CA SER A 167 -15.83 -8.54 13.72
C SER A 167 -16.66 -8.68 15.00
N ASP A 168 -16.01 -8.67 16.16
CA ASP A 168 -16.68 -8.77 17.45
C ASP A 168 -17.59 -7.55 17.69
N GLN A 169 -17.15 -6.33 17.35
CA GLN A 169 -17.97 -5.12 17.45
C GLN A 169 -19.22 -5.17 16.55
N VAL A 170 -19.08 -5.62 15.30
CA VAL A 170 -20.23 -5.79 14.39
C VAL A 170 -21.22 -6.82 14.94
N SER A 171 -20.71 -7.94 15.46
CA SER A 171 -21.54 -8.98 16.06
C SER A 171 -22.28 -8.49 17.31
N TYR A 172 -21.63 -7.66 18.13
CA TYR A 172 -22.21 -7.07 19.33
C TYR A 172 -23.33 -6.09 18.97
N PHE A 173 -23.07 -5.19 18.00
CA PHE A 173 -24.06 -4.24 17.51
C PHE A 173 -25.31 -4.95 16.95
N ASN A 174 -25.12 -5.99 16.12
CA ASN A 174 -26.23 -6.76 15.55
C ASN A 174 -27.03 -7.57 16.57
N ARG A 175 -26.48 -7.85 17.76
CA ARG A 175 -27.20 -8.51 18.86
C ARG A 175 -27.93 -7.53 19.77
N ALA A 176 -27.58 -6.25 19.72
CA ALA A 176 -28.16 -5.20 20.54
C ALA A 176 -29.35 -4.49 19.87
N CYS A 177 -29.62 -4.79 18.59
CA CYS A 177 -30.80 -4.36 17.82
C CYS A 177 -31.80 -5.51 17.68
#